data_AF-A0A6C0B5Q3-F1
#
_entry.id   AF-A0A6C0B5Q3-F1
#
_cell.length_a   1.000
_cell.length_b   1.000
_cell.length_c   1.000
_cell.angle_alpha   90.00
_cell.angle_beta   90.00
_cell.angle_gamma   90.00
#
_symmetry.space_group_name_H-M   'P 1'
#
loop_
_entity.id
_entity.type
_entity.pdbx_description
1 polymer ?
#
loop_
_entity_poly.entity_id
_entity_poly.type
_entity_poly.pdbx_seq_one_letter_code
_entity_poly.pdbx_strand_id
1 'polypeptide(L)'
;MLNTPIGQTLISILLGIGLATLFREVCEGKNCIVFNGPVISEIDGKTYKYDDYCYKYELASVKCNPTKKIVETSKKDEGKGLLD
;
A
#
# COMPACT_ATOMS: atom_id res chain seq x y z
N MET A 1 -17.94 -26.33 -35.69
CA MET A 1 -16.82 -25.75 -34.91
C MET A 1 -17.19 -25.44 -33.46
N LEU A 2 -18.45 -25.06 -33.15
CA LEU A 2 -18.92 -24.86 -31.77
C LEU A 2 -19.34 -26.14 -31.03
N ASN A 3 -19.76 -27.17 -31.77
CA ASN A 3 -20.24 -28.45 -31.21
C ASN A 3 -19.18 -29.57 -31.26
N THR A 4 -17.94 -29.21 -31.56
CA THR A 4 -16.80 -30.13 -31.50
C THR A 4 -16.23 -30.13 -30.08
N PRO A 5 -15.75 -31.28 -29.57
CA PRO A 5 -15.26 -31.41 -28.19
C PRO A 5 -14.18 -30.37 -27.87
N ILE A 6 -13.27 -30.14 -28.81
CA ILE A 6 -12.21 -29.12 -28.70
C ILE A 6 -12.79 -27.69 -28.61
N GLY A 7 -13.85 -27.39 -29.35
CA GLY A 7 -14.49 -26.07 -29.34
C GLY A 7 -15.20 -25.77 -28.02
N GLN A 8 -15.87 -26.77 -27.44
CA GLN A 8 -16.51 -26.64 -26.12
C GLN A 8 -15.47 -26.42 -25.01
N THR A 9 -14.33 -27.10 -25.07
CA THR A 9 -13.23 -26.91 -24.12
C THR A 9 -12.65 -25.50 -24.21
N LEU A 10 -12.35 -25.01 -25.42
CA LEU A 10 -11.78 -23.68 -25.62
C LEU A 10 -12.71 -22.57 -25.11
N ILE A 11 -14.02 -22.69 -25.35
CA ILE A 11 -15.00 -21.69 -24.91
C ILE A 11 -15.15 -21.68 -23.39
N SER A 12 -15.14 -22.86 -22.75
CA SER A 12 -15.16 -22.96 -21.29
C SER A 12 -13.95 -22.27 -20.66
N ILE A 13 -12.77 -22.44 -21.26
CA ILE A 13 -11.53 -21.78 -20.80
C ILE A 13 -11.60 -20.26 -21.00
N LEU A 14 -12.03 -19.80 -22.19
CA LEU A 14 -12.19 -18.37 -22.50
C LEU A 14 -13.18 -17.68 -21.56
N LEU A 15 -14.30 -18.34 -21.23
CA LEU A 15 -15.28 -17.82 -20.29
C LEU A 15 -14.74 -17.80 -18.86
N GLY A 16 -14.01 -18.83 -18.44
CA GLY A 16 -13.38 -18.86 -17.11
C GLY A 16 -12.32 -17.77 -16.93
N ILE A 17 -11.48 -17.55 -17.93
CA ILE A 17 -10.48 -16.48 -17.92
C ILE A 17 -11.16 -15.11 -17.98
N GLY A 18 -12.16 -14.94 -18.87
CA GLY A 18 -12.91 -13.69 -18.98
C GLY A 18 -13.58 -13.31 -17.66
N LEU A 19 -14.24 -14.26 -16.99
CA LEU A 19 -14.85 -14.03 -15.69
C LEU A 19 -13.81 -13.71 -14.62
N ALA A 20 -12.67 -14.42 -14.59
CA ALA A 20 -11.60 -14.16 -13.65
C ALA A 20 -11.03 -12.74 -13.77
N THR A 21 -10.96 -12.20 -15.00
CA THR A 21 -10.47 -10.83 -15.22
C THR A 21 -11.40 -9.75 -14.67
N LEU A 22 -12.71 -10.01 -14.58
CA LEU A 22 -13.67 -9.06 -14.00
C LEU A 22 -13.51 -8.90 -12.48
N PHE A 23 -13.03 -9.94 -11.80
CA PHE A 23 -12.78 -9.92 -10.35
C PHE A 23 -11.39 -9.41 -9.98
N ARG A 24 -10.54 -9.12 -10.97
CA ARG A 24 -9.23 -8.54 -10.69
C ARG A 24 -9.43 -7.07 -10.33
N GLU A 25 -9.11 -6.73 -9.09
CA GLU A 25 -9.08 -5.35 -8.64
C GLU A 25 -8.18 -4.53 -9.57
N VAL A 26 -8.78 -3.65 -10.36
CA VAL A 26 -8.05 -2.70 -11.17
C VAL A 26 -7.62 -1.58 -10.25
N CYS A 27 -6.34 -1.60 -9.91
CA CYS A 27 -5.69 -0.52 -9.20
C CYS A 27 -5.79 0.78 -10.01
N GLU A 28 -6.82 1.59 -9.74
CA GLU A 28 -7.05 2.84 -10.45
C GLU A 28 -6.72 4.04 -9.54
N GLY A 29 -5.70 4.79 -9.95
CA GLY A 29 -5.29 6.04 -9.28
C GLY A 29 -4.87 5.86 -7.82
N LYS A 30 -5.58 6.52 -6.90
CA LYS A 30 -5.19 6.68 -5.48
C LYS A 30 -5.42 5.43 -4.62
N ASN A 31 -6.14 4.43 -5.13
CA ASN A 31 -6.46 3.21 -4.40
C ASN A 31 -5.33 2.18 -4.41
N CYS A 32 -4.29 2.39 -5.22
CA CYS A 32 -3.14 1.48 -5.33
C CYS A 32 -1.83 2.05 -4.76
N ILE A 33 -1.90 3.17 -4.03
CA ILE A 33 -0.70 3.83 -3.53
C ILE A 33 -0.44 3.36 -2.09
N VAL A 34 0.57 2.53 -1.94
CA VAL A 34 1.09 2.09 -0.64
C VAL A 34 2.07 3.14 -0.14
N PHE A 35 1.67 3.90 0.89
CA PHE A 35 2.53 4.90 1.51
C PHE A 35 3.41 4.21 2.56
N ASN A 36 4.72 4.18 2.34
CA ASN A 36 5.67 3.61 3.29
C ASN A 36 6.35 4.74 4.07
N GLY A 37 5.99 4.90 5.34
CA GLY A 37 6.66 5.82 6.26
C GLY A 37 8.05 5.34 6.71
N PRO A 38 8.94 6.25 7.13
CA PRO A 38 10.15 5.92 7.85
C PRO A 38 9.81 5.36 9.25
N VAL A 39 10.67 4.48 9.77
CA VAL A 39 10.51 3.95 11.13
C VAL A 39 10.81 5.08 12.12
N ILE A 40 9.88 5.35 13.04
CA ILE A 40 9.94 6.45 14.00
C ILE A 40 11.23 6.41 14.85
N SER A 41 11.61 5.23 15.33
CA SER A 41 12.84 5.01 16.11
C SER A 41 14.12 5.22 15.30
N GLU A 42 14.03 5.19 13.97
CA GLU A 42 15.19 5.41 13.12
C GLU A 42 15.49 6.88 12.90
N ILE A 43 14.50 7.77 13.04
CA ILE A 43 14.64 9.20 12.76
C ILE A 43 14.72 10.07 14.02
N ASP A 44 14.10 9.64 15.13
CA ASP A 44 14.00 10.45 16.33
C ASP A 44 15.35 10.61 17.05
N GLY A 45 15.71 11.86 17.37
CA GLY A 45 16.95 12.22 18.05
C GLY A 45 18.22 12.06 17.20
N LYS A 46 18.10 11.60 15.94
CA LYS A 46 19.25 11.40 15.05
C LYS A 46 19.58 12.66 14.25
N THR A 47 20.87 12.82 13.97
CA THR A 47 21.39 13.91 13.15
C THR A 47 21.77 13.38 11.77
N TYR A 48 21.24 14.00 10.73
CA TYR A 48 21.51 13.65 9.34
C TYR A 48 22.23 14.80 8.65
N LYS A 49 23.26 14.46 7.87
CA LYS A 49 23.91 15.42 6.97
C LYS A 49 23.14 15.46 5.66
N TYR A 50 22.67 16.63 5.28
CA TYR A 50 22.11 16.90 3.97
C TYR A 50 22.80 18.12 3.38
N ASP A 51 23.42 17.95 2.22
CA ASP A 51 24.35 18.92 1.63
C ASP A 51 25.51 19.24 2.61
N ASP A 52 25.80 20.51 2.90
CA ASP A 52 26.81 20.93 3.87
C ASP A 52 26.26 21.13 5.30
N TYR A 53 24.98 20.84 5.54
CA TYR A 53 24.32 21.11 6.82
C TYR A 53 23.92 19.84 7.57
N CYS A 54 24.05 19.87 8.89
CA CYS A 54 23.61 18.80 9.78
C CYS A 54 22.28 19.18 10.42
N TYR A 55 21.27 18.33 10.25
CA TYR A 55 19.92 18.52 10.78
C TYR A 55 19.62 17.45 11.82
N LYS A 56 19.24 17.88 13.03
CA LYS A 56 18.72 16.98 14.07
C LYS A 56 17.21 16.92 13.96
N TYR A 57 16.67 15.73 13.84
CA TYR A 57 15.23 15.51 13.84
C TYR A 57 14.77 15.13 15.24
N GLU A 58 13.77 15.84 15.75
CA GLU A 58 13.12 15.54 17.02
C GLU A 58 11.61 15.44 16.77
N LEU A 59 11.01 14.35 17.22
CA LEU A 59 9.58 14.15 17.09
C LEU A 59 8.83 14.88 18.20
N ALA A 60 7.88 15.71 17.81
CA ALA A 60 6.94 16.35 18.73
C ALA A 60 5.51 15.85 18.45
N SER A 61 4.79 15.47 19.50
CA SER A 61 3.37 15.18 19.39
C SER A 61 2.59 16.49 19.18
N VAL A 62 1.85 16.57 18.09
CA VAL A 62 1.04 17.74 17.74
C VAL A 62 -0.41 17.32 17.51
N LYS A 63 -1.35 18.27 17.68
CA LYS A 63 -2.75 18.04 17.34
C LYS A 63 -2.89 17.87 15.82
N CYS A 64 -3.72 16.92 15.39
CA CYS A 64 -4.02 16.72 13.98
C CYS A 64 -4.58 18.00 13.36
N ASN A 65 -4.00 18.43 12.24
CA ASN A 65 -4.47 19.60 11.51
C ASN A 65 -5.53 19.19 10.48
N PRO A 66 -6.79 19.66 10.59
CA PRO A 66 -7.87 19.25 9.70
C PRO A 66 -7.70 19.73 8.24
N THR A 67 -6.83 20.69 7.97
CA THR A 67 -6.56 21.16 6.59
C THR A 67 -5.54 20.29 5.86
N LYS A 68 -4.85 19.38 6.56
CA LYS A 68 -3.91 18.45 5.96
C LYS A 68 -4.62 17.14 5.63
N LYS A 69 -4.32 16.58 4.47
CA LYS A 69 -4.78 15.24 4.11
C LYS A 69 -4.06 14.21 4.98
N ILE A 70 -4.82 13.48 5.80
CA ILE A 70 -4.31 12.34 6.56
C ILE A 70 -4.21 11.15 5.60
N VAL A 71 -3.04 10.53 5.55
CA VAL A 71 -2.77 9.36 4.69
C VAL A 71 -2.37 8.22 5.60
N GLU A 72 -3.04 7.08 5.45
CA GLU A 72 -2.70 5.85 6.16
C GLU A 72 -1.41 5.27 5.56
N THR A 73 -0.36 5.17 6.37
CA THR A 73 0.88 4.49 6.00
C THR A 73 0.70 2.99 6.19
N SER A 74 1.15 2.18 5.23
CA SER A 74 0.94 0.73 5.22
C SER A 74 1.81 -0.03 6.23
N LYS A 75 2.66 0.68 6.97
CA LYS A 75 3.36 0.12 8.13
C LYS A 75 2.50 0.30 9.37
N LYS A 76 1.82 -0.79 9.75
CA LYS A 76 1.51 -1.01 11.16
C LYS A 76 2.85 -1.04 11.89
N ASP A 77 3.16 -0.01 12.65
CA ASP A 77 4.09 -0.13 13.76
C ASP A 77 3.46 -1.11 14.77
N GLU A 78 3.60 -2.40 14.50
CA GLU A 78 3.33 -3.47 15.46
C GLU A 78 4.43 -3.42 16.53
N GLY A 79 4.31 -2.43 17.42
CA GLY A 79 4.70 -2.61 18.81
C GLY A 79 3.85 -3.75 19.36
N LYS A 80 4.39 -4.97 19.32
CA LYS A 80 3.84 -6.12 20.02
C LYS A 80 3.82 -5.81 21.52
N GLY A 81 2.65 -5.44 22.01
CA GLY A 81 2.25 -5.24 23.39
C GLY A 81 0.88 -4.57 23.33
N LEU A 82 -0.21 -5.09 23.89
CA LEU A 82 -0.39 -6.02 24.99
C LEU A 82 -1.91 -6.25 25.07
N LEU A 83 -2.34 -7.51 25.22
CA LEU A 83 -3.64 -8.00 25.73
C LEU A 83 -4.92 -7.52 25.00
N ASP A 84 -5.40 -8.32 24.04
CA ASP A 84 -6.65 -9.10 24.07
C ASP A 84 -6.83 -9.83 22.73
#